data_AF-A0A545SAP6-F1
#
_entry.id   AF-A0A545SAP6-F1
#
_cell.length_a   1.000
_cell.length_b   1.000
_cell.length_c   1.000
_cell.angle_alpha   90.00
_cell.angle_beta   90.00
_cell.angle_gamma   90.00
#
_symmetry.space_group_name_H-M   'P 1'
#
loop_
_entity.id
_entity.type
_entity.pdbx_description
1 polymer ?
#
loop_
_entity_poly.entity_id
_entity_poly.type
_entity_poly.pdbx_seq_one_letter_code
_entity_poly.pdbx_strand_id
1 'polypeptide(L)' 'EEIADRSSRMDLMKNADGSADIYFGPTAPTGKEKNWIPTIPGKGWFTYFRLYAPTEAYFDRSWKLADIERVE' A
#
# COMPACT_ATOMS: atom_id res chain seq x y z
N GLU A 1 -9.27 -10.72 -13.02
CA GLU A 1 -8.91 -9.29 -12.99
C GLU A 1 -7.48 -9.17 -12.50
N GLU A 2 -6.64 -8.42 -13.21
CA GLU A 2 -5.28 -8.13 -12.73
C GLU A 2 -5.38 -7.26 -11.47
N ILE A 3 -4.70 -7.66 -10.40
CA ILE A 3 -4.66 -6.90 -9.15
C ILE A 3 -3.98 -5.56 -9.42
N ALA A 4 -4.74 -4.46 -9.34
CA ALA A 4 -4.23 -3.12 -9.60
C ALA A 4 -4.10 -2.26 -8.33
N ASP A 5 -4.76 -2.64 -7.23
CA ASP A 5 -4.82 -1.85 -6.01
C ASP A 5 -4.94 -2.67 -4.73
N ARG A 6 -4.86 -1.94 -3.61
CA ARG A 6 -5.26 -2.38 -2.28
C ARG A 6 -6.10 -1.29 -1.64
N SER A 7 -7.22 -1.68 -1.04
CA SER A 7 -8.19 -0.78 -0.42
C SER A 7 -8.42 -1.17 1.03
N SER A 8 -8.66 -0.18 1.88
CA SER A 8 -9.04 -0.40 3.29
C SER A 8 -10.37 -1.15 3.47
N ARG A 9 -11.14 -1.33 2.38
CA ARG A 9 -12.36 -2.15 2.34
C ARG A 9 -12.10 -3.64 2.10
N MET A 10 -10.87 -4.01 1.77
CA MET A 10 -10.46 -5.40 1.55
C MET A 10 -9.97 -6.04 2.87
N ASP A 11 -9.86 -7.36 2.88
CA ASP A 11 -9.26 -8.11 3.98
C ASP A 11 -7.72 -7.99 3.95
N LEU A 12 -7.22 -6.85 4.41
CA LEU A 12 -5.79 -6.57 4.56
C LEU A 12 -5.27 -7.18 5.87
N MET A 13 -4.06 -7.73 5.81
CA MET A 13 -3.29 -8.03 7.01
C MET A 13 -2.89 -6.72 7.68
N LYS A 14 -3.18 -6.61 8.97
CA LYS A 14 -2.85 -5.46 9.80
C LYS A 14 -1.71 -5.80 10.76
N ASN A 15 -0.88 -4.80 11.02
CA ASN A 15 0.14 -4.83 12.05
C ASN A 15 -0.49 -4.70 13.44
N ALA A 16 0.27 -4.96 14.50
CA ALA A 16 -0.22 -4.92 15.88
C ALA A 16 -0.70 -3.52 16.31
N ASP A 17 -0.16 -2.46 15.70
CA ASP A 17 -0.56 -1.06 15.91
C ASP A 17 -1.78 -0.63 15.07
N GLY A 18 -2.34 -1.55 14.28
CA GLY A 18 -3.49 -1.30 13.40
C GLY A 18 -3.14 -0.72 12.02
N SER A 19 -1.86 -0.44 11.75
CA SER A 19 -1.39 -0.06 10.40
C SER A 19 -1.41 -1.26 9.44
N ALA A 20 -1.14 -1.01 8.16
CA ALA A 20 -0.98 -2.07 7.16
C ALA A 20 0.17 -1.72 6.21
N ASP A 21 1.04 -2.69 5.95
CA ASP A 21 2.09 -2.57 4.93
C ASP A 21 1.52 -2.97 3.58
N ILE A 22 1.86 -2.26 2.51
CA ILE A 22 1.53 -2.67 1.13
C ILE A 22 2.83 -2.98 0.38
N TYR A 23 2.89 -4.17 -0.21
CA TYR A 23 4.08 -4.66 -0.91
C TYR A 23 3.88 -4.55 -2.42
N PHE A 24 4.94 -4.17 -3.12
CA PHE A 24 4.95 -4.04 -4.58
C PHE A 24 6.08 -4.91 -5.14
N GLY A 25 5.81 -5.72 -6.15
CA GLY A 25 6.84 -6.59 -6.72
C GLY A 25 6.29 -7.58 -7.75
N PRO A 26 7.13 -8.21 -8.57
CA PRO A 26 6.69 -9.21 -9.55
C PRO A 26 6.15 -10.48 -8.90
N THR A 27 6.56 -10.75 -7.66
CA THR A 27 6.10 -11.88 -6.84
C THR A 27 5.72 -11.38 -5.45
N ALA A 28 4.68 -11.97 -4.86
CA ALA A 28 4.31 -11.68 -3.49
C ALA A 28 5.41 -12.15 -2.52
N PRO A 29 5.77 -11.35 -1.50
CA PRO A 29 6.55 -11.86 -0.38
C PRO A 29 5.76 -12.95 0.36
N THR A 30 6.46 -13.98 0.86
CA THR A 30 5.83 -15.13 1.53
C THR A 30 4.96 -14.69 2.71
N GLY A 31 3.68 -15.10 2.70
CA GLY A 31 2.72 -14.75 3.75
C GLY A 31 2.22 -13.31 3.68
N LYS A 32 2.55 -12.56 2.62
CA LYS A 32 2.14 -11.16 2.41
C LYS A 32 1.18 -10.98 1.22
N GLU A 33 0.60 -12.08 0.71
CA GLU A 33 -0.18 -12.12 -0.53
C GLU A 33 -1.42 -11.20 -0.48
N LYS A 34 -2.06 -11.08 0.70
CA LYS A 34 -3.22 -10.18 0.90
C LYS A 34 -2.86 -8.70 0.77
N ASN A 35 -1.60 -8.33 0.98
CA ASN A 35 -1.15 -6.94 0.98
C ASN A 35 -0.25 -6.61 -0.22
N TRP A 36 -0.22 -7.46 -1.25
CA TRP A 36 0.69 -7.33 -2.37
C TRP A 36 0.01 -6.83 -3.66
N ILE A 37 0.69 -5.95 -4.39
CA ILE A 37 0.31 -5.50 -5.74
C ILE A 37 1.39 -5.95 -6.73
N PRO A 38 1.04 -6.71 -7.78
CA PRO A 38 1.99 -7.16 -8.79
C PRO A 38 2.56 -5.99 -9.59
N THR A 39 3.86 -6.05 -9.86
CA THR A 39 4.55 -5.15 -10.81
C THR A 39 5.17 -5.95 -11.96
N ILE A 40 5.48 -5.28 -13.07
CA ILE A 40 6.05 -5.93 -14.26
C ILE A 40 7.59 -5.74 -14.25
N PRO A 41 8.39 -6.82 -14.29
CA PRO A 41 9.84 -6.72 -14.36
C PRO A 41 10.31 -5.82 -15.51
N GLY A 42 11.23 -4.89 -15.21
CA GLY A 42 11.79 -3.97 -16.20
C GLY A 42 10.88 -2.81 -16.61
N LYS A 43 9.68 -2.65 -16.01
CA LYS A 43 8.80 -1.51 -16.26
C LYS A 43 8.67 -0.61 -15.04
N GLY A 44 8.71 0.71 -15.27
CA GLY A 44 8.42 1.70 -14.23
C GLY A 44 6.95 1.68 -13.82
N TRP A 45 6.69 2.12 -12.60
CA TRP A 45 5.36 2.25 -12.01
C TRP A 45 5.33 3.45 -11.06
N PHE A 46 4.13 3.89 -10.70
CA PHE A 46 3.87 4.93 -9.72
C PHE A 46 2.55 4.63 -9.00
N THR A 47 2.28 5.30 -7.89
CA THR A 47 1.06 5.06 -7.09
C THR A 47 0.20 6.31 -6.97
N TYR A 48 -1.09 6.09 -6.74
CA TYR A 48 -1.97 7.10 -6.17
C TYR A 48 -2.53 6.61 -4.85
N PHE A 49 -2.29 7.39 -3.79
CA PHE A 49 -2.93 7.20 -2.50
C PHE A 49 -4.18 8.08 -2.42
N ARG A 50 -5.33 7.46 -2.16
CA ARG A 50 -6.63 8.15 -2.13
C ARG A 50 -7.22 8.13 -0.73
N LEU A 51 -7.50 9.31 -0.20
CA LEU A 51 -8.28 9.49 1.01
C LEU A 51 -9.72 9.86 0.64
N TYR A 52 -10.68 9.12 1.19
CA TYR A 52 -12.10 9.42 1.05
C TYR A 52 -12.58 10.06 2.35
N ALA A 53 -12.98 11.34 2.28
CA ALA A 53 -13.29 12.17 3.46
C ALA A 53 -12.13 12.26 4.48
N PRO A 54 -10.96 12.80 4.09
CA PRO A 54 -9.82 12.97 5.00
C PRO A 54 -10.18 13.88 6.19
N THR A 55 -9.51 13.66 7.32
CA THR A 55 -9.62 14.49 8.53
C THR A 55 -8.64 15.67 8.50
N GLU A 56 -8.72 16.56 9.50
CA GLU A 56 -7.85 17.73 9.66
C GLU A 56 -6.36 17.39 9.61
N ALA A 57 -5.96 16.22 10.17
CA ALA A 57 -4.57 15.77 10.22
C ALA A 57 -3.89 15.64 8.84
N TYR A 58 -4.68 15.43 7.79
CA TYR A 58 -4.17 15.45 6.41
C TYR A 58 -3.93 16.89 5.92
N PHE A 59 -4.85 17.81 6.21
CA PHE A 59 -4.81 19.18 5.73
C PHE A 59 -3.75 20.02 6.45
N ASP A 60 -3.62 19.84 7.77
CA ASP A 60 -2.62 20.54 8.60
C ASP A 60 -1.21 19.92 8.51
N ARG A 61 -1.09 18.75 7.86
CA ARG A 61 0.15 17.98 7.65
C ARG A 61 0.78 17.43 8.93
N SER A 62 0.01 17.29 10.01
CA SER A 62 0.43 16.59 11.23
C SER A 62 0.57 15.08 10.99
N TRP A 63 -0.20 14.53 10.04
CA TRP A 63 0.02 13.19 9.49
C TRP A 63 0.51 13.26 8.05
N LYS A 64 1.41 12.34 7.68
CA LYS A 64 1.94 12.20 6.32
C LYS A 64 2.04 10.73 5.96
N LEU A 65 1.79 10.44 4.68
CA LEU A 65 2.08 9.12 4.13
C LEU A 65 3.61 8.92 4.10
N ALA A 66 4.07 7.75 4.54
CA ALA A 66 5.48 7.37 4.42
C ALA A 66 5.88 7.19 2.95
N ASP A 67 7.16 7.37 2.66
CA ASP A 67 7.71 7.05 1.35
C ASP A 67 7.67 5.54 1.10
N ILE A 68 7.67 5.16 -0.18
CA ILE A 68 7.84 3.76 -0.57
C ILE A 68 9.30 3.38 -0.39
N GLU A 69 9.53 2.33 0.39
CA GLU A 69 10.86 1.80 0.68
C GLU A 69 11.14 0.51 -0.08
N ARG A 70 12.41 0.30 -0.44
CA ARG A 70 12.85 -0.98 -0.99
C ARG A 70 12.92 -2.00 0.14
N VAL A 71 12.23 -3.13 -0.04
CA VAL A 71 12.39 -4.29 0.84
C VAL A 71 13.76 -4.92 0.59
N GLU A 72 14.51 -5.19 1.66
CA GLU A 72 15.81 -5.89 1.63
C GLU A 72 15.66 -7.38 1.32
#